data_AF-A0A1F7CMG4-F1
#
_entry.id   AF-A0A1F7CMG4-F1
#
_cell.length_a   1.000
_cell.length_b   1.000
_cell.length_c   1.000
_cell.angle_alpha   90.00
_cell.angle_beta   90.00
_cell.angle_gamma   90.00
#
_symmetry.space_group_name_H-M   'P 1'
#
loop_
_entity.id
_entity.type
_entity.pdbx_description
1 polymer ?
#
loop_
_entity_poly.entity_id
_entity_poly.type
_entity_poly.pdbx_seq_one_letter_code
_entity_poly.pdbx_strand_id
1 'polypeptide(L)'
;MRVTSFFSVIVFSLFLSISPAYGFFQILDKVRQQEKGGDLGKVLQQVEEAKNASKSGFRDVKEGDWFGSYVSSVAKWGIVSGYKDKDGKSTGKYGPGDPVTVAEILKMTMKSAKVDEKECPAAVKHPKAGAHWAKVYIACGEAWGVRLLKGNPDLNRGASRAEVLTILFDFFKDAVPQEPSDFSDAKGHAFEADIAYAAKLGIVSGDEDADGNPKGTFRPNDKVNRAEAAKMIYLKVAAAVAKKKAEEGNAEEGTWGI
;
A
#
# COMPACT_ATOMS: atom_id res chain seq x y z
N MET A 1 58.25 22.49 -22.65
CA MET A 1 57.81 22.14 -21.28
C MET A 1 56.31 21.86 -21.31
N ARG A 2 55.90 20.58 -21.25
CA ARG A 2 54.49 20.17 -21.21
C ARG A 2 54.06 20.11 -19.74
N VAL A 3 53.07 20.92 -19.36
CA VAL A 3 52.45 20.85 -18.02
C VAL A 3 51.20 19.98 -18.14
N THR A 4 51.26 18.77 -17.58
CA THR A 4 50.14 17.83 -17.48
C THR A 4 49.25 18.22 -16.32
N SER A 5 47.98 18.53 -16.61
CA SER A 5 46.92 18.78 -15.64
C SER A 5 46.46 17.44 -15.04
N PHE A 6 46.54 17.31 -13.71
CA PHE A 6 45.94 16.22 -12.95
C PHE A 6 44.59 16.71 -12.40
N PHE A 7 43.48 16.26 -12.98
CA PHE A 7 42.17 16.37 -12.35
C PHE A 7 42.03 15.26 -11.31
N SER A 8 42.05 15.64 -10.03
CA SER A 8 41.68 14.78 -8.91
C SER A 8 40.16 14.69 -8.84
N VAL A 9 39.60 13.53 -9.19
CA VAL A 9 38.17 13.25 -9.02
C VAL A 9 37.97 12.73 -7.60
N ILE A 10 37.49 13.62 -6.72
CA ILE A 10 37.01 13.26 -5.38
C ILE A 10 35.66 12.53 -5.57
N VAL A 11 35.66 11.21 -5.37
CA VAL A 11 34.44 10.41 -5.33
C VAL A 11 33.78 10.60 -3.97
N PHE A 12 32.76 11.46 -3.93
CA PHE A 12 31.91 11.65 -2.76
C PHE A 12 30.94 10.46 -2.67
N SER A 13 31.27 9.46 -1.85
CA SER A 13 30.36 8.33 -1.57
C SER A 13 29.20 8.81 -0.70
N LEU A 14 28.19 9.42 -1.33
CA LEU A 14 26.87 9.64 -0.75
C LEU A 14 26.18 8.28 -0.63
N PHE A 15 26.21 7.70 0.57
CA PHE A 15 25.27 6.65 0.95
C PHE A 15 23.87 7.26 1.07
N LEU A 16 23.19 7.44 -0.06
CA LEU A 16 21.74 7.63 -0.07
C LEU A 16 21.13 6.32 0.42
N SER A 17 20.60 6.32 1.64
CA SER A 17 19.74 5.25 2.15
C SER A 17 18.43 5.27 1.35
N ILE A 18 18.48 4.75 0.12
CA ILE A 18 17.27 4.51 -0.66
C ILE A 18 16.47 3.51 0.14
N SER A 19 15.36 3.96 0.72
CA SER A 19 14.46 3.09 1.45
C SER A 19 14.09 1.91 0.55
N PRO A 20 13.99 0.66 1.07
CA PRO A 20 13.69 -0.54 0.25
C PRO A 20 12.44 -0.36 -0.64
N ALA A 21 11.49 0.44 -0.16
CA ALA A 21 10.30 0.90 -0.86
C ALA A 21 10.55 1.64 -2.17
N TYR A 22 11.63 2.42 -2.28
CA TYR A 22 12.00 3.12 -3.51
C TYR A 22 12.83 2.21 -4.42
N GLY A 23 13.67 1.34 -3.85
CA GLY A 23 14.51 0.41 -4.62
C GLY A 23 13.70 -0.59 -5.46
N PHE A 24 12.63 -1.18 -4.92
CA PHE A 24 11.77 -2.09 -5.70
C PHE A 24 11.05 -1.36 -6.84
N PHE A 25 10.57 -0.14 -6.63
CA PHE A 25 9.86 0.61 -7.66
C PHE A 25 10.83 1.12 -8.73
N GLN A 26 12.07 1.45 -8.36
CA GLN A 26 13.14 1.67 -9.33
C GLN A 26 13.50 0.41 -10.12
N ILE A 27 13.43 -0.78 -9.51
CA ILE A 27 13.62 -2.05 -10.23
C ILE A 27 12.45 -2.27 -11.20
N LEU A 28 11.20 -2.05 -10.77
CA LEU A 28 10.04 -2.08 -11.67
C LEU A 28 10.18 -1.06 -12.80
N ASP A 29 10.62 0.17 -12.50
CA ASP A 29 10.84 1.22 -13.49
C ASP A 29 12.02 0.89 -14.43
N LYS A 30 13.07 0.23 -13.94
CA LYS A 30 14.20 -0.24 -14.77
C LYS A 30 13.80 -1.40 -15.66
N VAL A 31 13.03 -2.36 -15.15
CA VAL A 31 12.44 -3.46 -15.95
C VAL A 31 11.48 -2.87 -17.00
N ARG A 32 10.67 -1.87 -16.64
CA ARG A 32 9.79 -1.11 -17.55
C ARG A 32 10.55 -0.38 -18.66
N GLN A 33 11.77 0.08 -18.41
CA GLN A 33 12.59 0.74 -19.43
C GLN A 33 13.37 -0.22 -20.33
N GLN A 34 13.59 -1.47 -19.92
CA GLN A 34 14.34 -2.45 -20.72
C GLN A 34 13.50 -3.18 -21.77
N GLU A 35 12.17 -3.22 -21.66
CA GLU A 35 11.31 -3.87 -22.67
C GLU A 35 10.37 -2.88 -23.34
N LYS A 36 10.94 -2.09 -24.27
CA LYS A 36 10.15 -1.54 -25.39
C LYS A 36 9.81 -2.68 -26.34
N GLY A 37 8.76 -3.42 -26.00
CA GLY A 37 8.15 -4.44 -26.86
C GLY A 37 8.33 -5.86 -26.33
N GLY A 38 7.24 -6.44 -25.81
CA GLY A 38 7.05 -7.89 -25.83
C GLY A 38 6.78 -8.55 -24.48
N ASP A 39 5.50 -8.82 -24.24
CA ASP A 39 4.96 -9.86 -23.35
C ASP A 39 4.85 -9.54 -21.84
N LEU A 40 3.82 -8.75 -21.52
CA LEU A 40 3.30 -8.56 -20.16
C LEU A 40 3.02 -9.89 -19.43
N GLY A 41 2.72 -10.97 -20.16
CA GLY A 41 2.57 -12.31 -19.59
C GLY A 41 3.83 -12.76 -18.88
N LYS A 42 5.02 -12.47 -19.44
CA LYS A 42 6.31 -12.76 -18.81
C LYS A 42 6.61 -11.86 -17.62
N VAL A 43 6.20 -10.60 -17.64
CA VAL A 43 6.39 -9.69 -16.49
C VAL A 43 5.45 -10.07 -15.34
N LEU A 44 4.18 -10.38 -15.63
CA LEU A 44 3.24 -10.89 -14.63
C LEU A 44 3.70 -12.26 -14.11
N GLN A 45 4.19 -13.13 -14.98
CA GLN A 45 4.82 -14.39 -14.60
C GLN A 45 6.06 -14.14 -13.74
N GLN A 46 6.92 -13.17 -14.04
CA GLN A 46 8.07 -12.80 -13.20
C GLN A 46 7.66 -12.18 -11.87
N VAL A 47 6.52 -11.47 -11.81
CA VAL A 47 5.93 -10.99 -10.55
C VAL A 47 5.36 -12.17 -9.75
N GLU A 48 4.70 -13.13 -10.40
CA GLU A 48 4.18 -14.37 -9.81
C GLU A 48 5.32 -15.32 -9.37
N GLU A 49 6.43 -15.34 -10.10
CA GLU A 49 7.65 -16.06 -9.76
C GLU A 49 8.42 -15.35 -8.65
N ALA A 50 8.47 -14.01 -8.64
CA ALA A 50 9.01 -13.22 -7.52
C ALA A 50 8.15 -13.31 -6.26
N LYS A 51 6.84 -13.51 -6.41
CA LYS A 51 5.86 -13.83 -5.36
C LYS A 51 6.20 -15.18 -4.69
N ASN A 52 6.68 -16.16 -5.46
CA ASN A 52 7.11 -17.47 -4.97
C ASN A 52 8.60 -17.49 -4.51
N ALA A 53 9.46 -16.63 -5.05
CA ALA A 53 10.90 -16.65 -4.76
C ALA A 53 11.30 -15.92 -3.45
N SER A 54 10.40 -15.20 -2.79
CA SER A 54 10.76 -14.23 -1.75
C SER A 54 10.09 -14.50 -0.41
N LYS A 55 10.76 -15.28 0.46
CA LYS A 55 10.39 -15.37 1.88
C LYS A 55 10.51 -13.99 2.55
N SER A 56 9.44 -13.53 3.20
CA SER A 56 9.39 -12.29 4.00
C SER A 56 10.46 -12.18 5.10
N GLY A 57 11.12 -13.29 5.45
CA GLY A 57 12.02 -13.38 6.60
C GLY A 57 11.30 -13.45 7.94
N PHE A 58 9.97 -13.40 7.96
CA PHE A 58 9.17 -13.57 9.17
C PHE A 58 8.90 -15.04 9.44
N ARG A 59 9.15 -15.48 10.68
CA ARG A 59 9.05 -16.89 11.09
C ARG A 59 7.60 -17.37 11.21
N ASP A 60 6.66 -16.44 11.35
CA ASP A 60 5.21 -16.64 11.48
C ASP A 60 4.45 -16.29 10.19
N VAL A 61 5.15 -16.22 9.06
CA VAL A 61 4.55 -16.02 7.73
C VAL A 61 5.14 -17.08 6.79
N LYS A 62 4.35 -18.10 6.49
CA LYS A 62 4.74 -19.17 5.57
C LYS A 62 4.26 -18.85 4.16
N GLU A 63 4.97 -19.34 3.16
CA GLU A 63 4.64 -19.11 1.76
C GLU A 63 3.25 -19.65 1.37
N GLY A 64 2.88 -20.81 1.92
CA GLY A 64 1.56 -21.43 1.70
C GLY A 64 0.41 -20.80 2.50
N ASP A 65 0.66 -19.82 3.38
CA ASP A 65 -0.43 -19.10 4.04
C ASP A 65 -1.14 -18.20 3.01
N TRP A 66 -2.47 -18.07 3.08
CA TRP A 66 -3.24 -17.25 2.14
C TRP A 66 -2.74 -15.79 2.05
N PHE A 67 -2.08 -15.31 3.10
CA PHE A 67 -1.49 -13.98 3.19
C PHE A 67 0.02 -13.92 2.91
N GLY A 68 0.69 -15.07 2.78
CA GLY A 68 2.16 -15.17 2.80
C GLY A 68 2.83 -14.31 1.74
N SER A 69 2.33 -14.41 0.51
CA SER A 69 2.82 -13.63 -0.63
C SER A 69 2.55 -12.13 -0.50
N TYR A 70 1.35 -11.75 -0.03
CA TYR A 70 0.97 -10.35 0.15
C TYR A 70 1.86 -9.68 1.19
N VAL A 71 2.01 -10.31 2.37
CA VAL A 71 2.87 -9.80 3.45
C VAL A 71 4.33 -9.69 2.99
N SER A 72 4.85 -10.71 2.31
CA SER A 72 6.22 -10.69 1.77
C SER A 72 6.43 -9.53 0.80
N SER A 73 5.46 -9.27 -0.06
CA SER A 73 5.53 -8.20 -1.07
C SER A 73 5.51 -6.82 -0.41
N VAL A 74 4.53 -6.54 0.44
CA VAL A 74 4.43 -5.20 1.07
C VAL A 74 5.54 -4.96 2.10
N ALA A 75 6.14 -6.02 2.67
CA ALA A 75 7.34 -5.91 3.51
C ALA A 75 8.58 -5.56 2.67
N LYS A 76 8.77 -6.24 1.53
CA LYS A 76 9.85 -5.93 0.56
C LYS A 76 9.74 -4.50 0.04
N TRP A 77 8.52 -4.01 -0.14
CA TRP A 77 8.23 -2.62 -0.52
C TRP A 77 8.34 -1.65 0.65
N GLY A 78 8.81 -2.07 1.82
CA GLY A 78 8.99 -1.23 3.00
C GLY A 78 7.72 -0.59 3.53
N ILE A 79 6.54 -1.06 3.13
CA ILE A 79 5.24 -0.54 3.58
C ILE A 79 4.99 -1.03 5.01
N VAL A 80 5.23 -2.32 5.25
CA VAL A 80 5.10 -2.94 6.58
C VAL A 80 6.46 -3.38 7.11
N SER A 81 6.51 -3.54 8.43
CA SER A 81 7.61 -4.23 9.11
C SER A 81 7.03 -5.17 10.16
N GLY A 82 7.81 -6.20 10.51
CA GLY A 82 7.53 -7.01 11.69
C GLY A 82 7.79 -6.26 12.99
N TYR A 83 7.56 -6.95 14.11
CA TYR A 83 7.82 -6.43 15.44
C TYR A 83 9.30 -6.19 15.66
N LYS A 84 9.59 -5.10 16.35
CA LYS A 84 10.92 -4.74 16.83
C LYS A 84 10.95 -4.85 18.35
N ASP A 85 12.09 -5.23 18.89
CA ASP A 85 12.32 -5.14 20.33
C ASP A 85 12.53 -3.68 20.77
N LYS A 86 12.74 -3.49 22.07
CA LYS A 86 12.99 -2.18 22.70
C LYS A 86 14.23 -1.47 22.13
N ASP A 87 15.17 -2.21 21.55
CA ASP A 87 16.40 -1.70 20.98
C ASP A 87 16.25 -1.44 19.46
N GLY A 88 15.04 -1.60 18.93
CA GLY A 88 14.71 -1.37 17.53
C GLY A 88 15.11 -2.51 16.58
N LYS A 89 15.61 -3.62 17.12
CA LYS A 89 16.04 -4.79 16.33
C LYS A 89 14.83 -5.65 15.97
N SER A 90 14.84 -6.17 14.75
CA SER A 90 13.77 -7.06 14.28
C SER A 90 13.70 -8.33 15.14
N THR A 91 12.49 -8.64 15.62
CA THR A 91 12.21 -9.91 16.32
C THR A 91 12.02 -11.08 15.34
N GLY A 92 11.90 -10.80 14.04
CA GLY A 92 11.55 -11.80 13.03
C GLY A 92 10.11 -12.32 13.10
N LYS A 93 9.22 -11.65 13.85
CA LYS A 93 7.77 -11.94 13.93
C LYS A 93 6.98 -10.83 13.24
N TYR A 94 5.98 -11.17 12.43
CA TYR A 94 5.09 -10.22 11.77
C TYR A 94 3.79 -9.96 12.55
N GLY A 95 3.21 -11.00 13.15
CA GLY A 95 1.91 -10.95 13.81
C GLY A 95 0.72 -10.89 12.85
N PRO A 96 0.55 -11.83 11.90
CA PRO A 96 -0.49 -11.72 10.87
C PRO A 96 -1.92 -11.63 11.43
N GLY A 97 -2.21 -12.31 12.55
CA GLY A 97 -3.53 -12.30 13.19
C GLY A 97 -3.76 -11.13 14.15
N ASP A 98 -2.75 -10.31 14.43
CA ASP A 98 -2.90 -9.21 15.38
C ASP A 98 -3.69 -8.07 14.73
N PRO A 99 -4.55 -7.35 15.48
CA PRO A 99 -5.30 -6.21 14.95
C PRO A 99 -4.36 -5.10 14.51
N VAL A 100 -4.78 -4.33 13.50
CA VAL A 100 -4.05 -3.14 13.05
C VAL A 100 -4.80 -1.87 13.46
N THR A 101 -4.07 -0.90 14.00
CA THR A 101 -4.66 0.35 14.48
C THR A 101 -4.90 1.35 13.35
N VAL A 102 -5.76 2.34 13.59
CA VAL A 102 -5.98 3.46 12.65
C VAL A 102 -4.66 4.17 12.31
N ALA A 103 -3.82 4.43 13.31
CA ALA A 103 -2.50 5.04 13.12
C ALA A 103 -1.56 4.22 12.24
N GLU A 104 -1.54 2.89 12.42
CA GLU A 104 -0.74 2.00 11.58
C GLU A 104 -1.24 1.95 10.15
N ILE A 105 -2.57 1.93 9.94
CA ILE A 105 -3.14 1.99 8.59
C ILE A 105 -2.78 3.29 7.89
N LEU A 106 -2.91 4.46 8.54
CA LEU A 106 -2.48 5.75 7.97
C LEU A 106 -1.04 5.71 7.46
N LYS A 107 -0.12 5.16 8.26
CA LYS A 107 1.27 4.96 7.86
C LYS A 107 1.38 4.03 6.66
N MET A 108 0.76 2.85 6.74
CA MET A 108 0.87 1.82 5.70
C MET A 108 0.32 2.33 4.36
N THR A 109 -0.85 2.96 4.35
CA THR A 109 -1.49 3.48 3.13
C THR A 109 -0.68 4.64 2.54
N MET A 110 -0.21 5.57 3.36
CA MET A 110 0.63 6.68 2.90
C MET A 110 1.91 6.21 2.22
N LYS A 111 2.60 5.22 2.83
CA LYS A 111 3.81 4.62 2.23
C LYS A 111 3.50 3.85 0.95
N SER A 112 2.35 3.18 0.88
CA SER A 112 1.92 2.46 -0.32
C SER A 112 1.60 3.41 -1.48
N ALA A 113 1.06 4.60 -1.18
CA ALA A 113 0.80 5.67 -2.13
C ALA A 113 2.05 6.51 -2.48
N LYS A 114 3.23 6.18 -1.92
CA LYS A 114 4.52 6.86 -2.18
C LYS A 114 4.53 8.34 -1.82
N VAL A 115 3.74 8.75 -0.85
CA VAL A 115 3.78 10.10 -0.31
C VAL A 115 5.07 10.28 0.49
N ASP A 116 5.87 11.29 0.16
CA ASP A 116 7.08 11.62 0.90
C ASP A 116 6.70 12.30 2.22
N GLU A 117 7.20 11.76 3.33
CA GLU A 117 7.00 12.32 4.67
C GLU A 117 7.49 13.78 4.77
N LYS A 118 8.45 14.18 3.92
CA LYS A 118 8.98 15.56 3.85
C LYS A 118 7.99 16.57 3.27
N GLU A 119 7.01 16.12 2.51
CA GLU A 119 5.96 16.97 1.95
C GLU A 119 4.80 17.20 2.94
N CYS A 120 4.80 16.47 4.05
CA CYS A 120 3.77 16.57 5.07
C CYS A 120 3.98 17.82 5.95
N PRO A 121 2.93 18.56 6.31
CA PRO A 121 3.06 19.75 7.15
C PRO A 121 3.48 19.39 8.57
N ALA A 122 4.18 20.32 9.23
CA ALA A 122 4.56 20.18 10.64
C ALA A 122 3.37 20.37 11.60
N ALA A 123 2.37 21.14 11.19
CA ALA A 123 1.17 21.41 11.96
C ALA A 123 0.18 20.23 11.86
N VAL A 124 -0.48 19.92 12.98
CA VAL A 124 -1.51 18.89 13.06
C VAL A 124 -2.68 19.43 13.87
N LYS A 125 -3.91 19.20 13.40
CA LYS A 125 -5.14 19.68 14.04
C LYS A 125 -5.71 18.66 15.03
N HIS A 126 -5.49 17.37 14.77
CA HIS A 126 -5.99 16.30 15.60
C HIS A 126 -5.50 16.44 17.06
N PRO A 127 -6.41 16.51 18.05
CA PRO A 127 -6.07 16.91 19.41
C PRO A 127 -5.11 15.94 20.11
N LYS A 128 -5.14 14.66 19.73
CA LYS A 128 -4.27 13.62 20.28
C LYS A 128 -2.98 13.37 19.49
N ALA A 129 -2.70 14.13 18.42
CA ALA A 129 -1.56 13.84 17.56
C ALA A 129 -0.23 14.44 18.04
N GLY A 130 -0.25 15.44 18.93
CA GLY A 130 0.94 16.23 19.29
C GLY A 130 2.16 15.41 19.76
N ALA A 131 1.94 14.41 20.62
CA ALA A 131 2.97 13.49 21.12
C ALA A 131 2.86 12.08 20.52
N HIS A 132 1.94 11.87 19.57
CA HIS A 132 1.68 10.56 18.99
C HIS A 132 2.80 10.19 18.01
N TRP A 133 3.29 8.96 18.04
CA TRP A 133 4.32 8.48 17.09
C TRP A 133 3.89 8.65 15.62
N ALA A 134 2.58 8.59 15.38
CA ALA A 134 2.00 8.75 14.05
C ALA A 134 1.74 10.20 13.62
N LYS A 135 2.25 11.20 14.35
CA LYS A 135 2.01 12.64 14.10
C LYS A 135 2.17 13.02 12.63
N VAL A 136 3.27 12.59 11.99
CA VAL A 136 3.54 12.92 10.57
C VAL A 136 2.48 12.34 9.64
N TYR A 137 2.05 11.09 9.87
CA TYR A 137 1.03 10.42 9.06
C TYR A 137 -0.35 11.08 9.22
N ILE A 138 -0.66 11.55 10.42
CA ILE A 138 -1.91 12.27 10.71
C ILE A 138 -1.89 13.65 10.05
N ALA A 139 -0.81 14.41 10.21
CA ALA A 139 -0.65 15.72 9.59
C ALA A 139 -0.75 15.64 8.06
N CYS A 140 -0.10 14.64 7.46
CA CYS A 140 -0.22 14.38 6.03
C CYS A 140 -1.64 14.01 5.62
N GLY A 141 -2.27 13.08 6.36
CA GLY A 141 -3.65 12.67 6.10
C GLY A 141 -4.63 13.84 6.17
N GLU A 142 -4.49 14.72 7.16
CA GLU A 142 -5.30 15.95 7.28
C GLU A 142 -5.10 16.88 6.08
N ALA A 143 -3.85 17.12 5.68
CA ALA A 143 -3.52 17.95 4.53
C ALA A 143 -4.03 17.37 3.21
N TRP A 144 -4.05 16.03 3.12
CA TRP A 144 -4.50 15.30 1.95
C TRP A 144 -5.99 14.99 1.98
N GLY A 145 -6.72 15.45 3.00
CA GLY A 145 -8.17 15.34 3.07
C GLY A 145 -8.68 13.94 3.38
N VAL A 146 -7.88 13.10 4.04
CA VAL A 146 -8.30 11.77 4.52
C VAL A 146 -9.55 11.92 5.39
N ARG A 147 -10.67 11.39 4.88
CA ARG A 147 -12.03 11.64 5.38
C ARG A 147 -12.19 11.19 6.83
N LEU A 148 -11.60 10.05 7.18
CA LEU A 148 -11.70 9.50 8.54
C LEU A 148 -11.16 10.46 9.61
N LEU A 149 -10.11 11.22 9.31
CA LEU A 149 -9.45 12.10 10.29
C LEU A 149 -10.34 13.29 10.70
N LYS A 150 -11.35 13.66 9.91
CA LYS A 150 -12.31 14.73 10.25
C LYS A 150 -13.08 14.42 11.54
N GLY A 151 -13.28 13.13 11.84
CA GLY A 151 -13.99 12.68 13.04
C GLY A 151 -13.12 12.58 14.30
N ASN A 152 -11.83 12.93 14.22
CA ASN A 152 -10.85 12.72 15.31
C ASN A 152 -10.92 11.29 15.91
N PRO A 153 -10.76 10.24 15.08
CA PRO A 153 -10.88 8.88 15.55
C PRO A 153 -9.87 8.59 16.66
N ASP A 154 -10.19 7.64 17.54
CA ASP A 154 -9.12 7.06 18.36
C ASP A 154 -8.07 6.43 17.43
N LEU A 155 -6.84 6.89 17.54
CA LEU A 155 -5.73 6.51 16.66
C LEU A 155 -5.16 5.13 17.03
N ASN A 156 -5.40 4.67 18.26
CA ASN A 156 -4.84 3.43 18.80
C ASN A 156 -5.84 2.28 18.84
N ARG A 157 -7.12 2.51 18.50
CA ARG A 157 -8.07 1.41 18.33
C ARG A 157 -7.81 0.67 17.01
N GLY A 158 -8.28 -0.57 16.95
CA GLY A 158 -8.37 -1.32 15.70
C GLY A 158 -9.16 -0.55 14.63
N ALA A 159 -8.60 -0.50 13.42
CA ALA A 159 -9.28 -0.01 12.23
C ALA A 159 -10.31 -1.03 11.76
N SER A 160 -11.49 -0.56 11.33
CA SER A 160 -12.49 -1.41 10.71
C SER A 160 -12.21 -1.67 9.24
N ARG A 161 -12.83 -2.70 8.66
CA ARG A 161 -12.69 -3.07 7.24
C ARG A 161 -13.00 -1.92 6.31
N ALA A 162 -14.10 -1.21 6.55
CA ALA A 162 -14.49 -0.06 5.74
C ALA A 162 -13.49 1.11 5.88
N GLU A 163 -13.01 1.39 7.10
CA GLU A 163 -12.06 2.48 7.34
C GLU A 163 -10.71 2.27 6.64
N VAL A 164 -10.23 1.02 6.56
CA VAL A 164 -9.02 0.70 5.80
C VAL A 164 -9.17 1.10 4.34
N LEU A 165 -10.30 0.77 3.72
CA LEU A 165 -10.58 1.11 2.32
C LEU A 165 -10.68 2.62 2.12
N THR A 166 -11.41 3.33 2.99
CA THR A 166 -11.55 4.79 2.93
C THR A 166 -10.20 5.48 2.99
N ILE A 167 -9.35 5.15 3.98
CA ILE A 167 -8.01 5.74 4.11
C ILE A 167 -7.17 5.41 2.87
N LEU A 168 -7.25 4.17 2.39
CA LEU A 168 -6.50 3.70 1.23
C LEU A 168 -6.87 4.49 -0.03
N PHE A 169 -8.16 4.68 -0.32
CA PHE A 169 -8.60 5.49 -1.48
C PHE A 169 -8.26 6.96 -1.35
N ASP A 170 -8.35 7.53 -0.14
CA ASP A 170 -8.03 8.94 0.09
C ASP A 170 -6.55 9.25 -0.16
N PHE A 171 -5.64 8.36 0.24
CA PHE A 171 -4.21 8.54 -0.02
C PHE A 171 -3.85 8.33 -1.50
N PHE A 172 -4.51 7.40 -2.20
CA PHE A 172 -4.32 7.21 -3.63
C PHE A 172 -5.06 8.25 -4.51
N LYS A 173 -5.85 9.15 -3.89
CA LYS A 173 -6.66 10.17 -4.58
C LYS A 173 -7.62 9.57 -5.59
N ASP A 174 -8.17 8.41 -5.26
CA ASP A 174 -9.16 7.75 -6.09
C ASP A 174 -10.45 8.57 -6.12
N ALA A 175 -11.00 8.78 -7.32
CA ALA A 175 -12.35 9.29 -7.51
C ALA A 175 -13.34 8.14 -7.30
N VAL A 176 -13.80 7.95 -6.06
CA VAL A 176 -14.72 6.87 -5.69
C VAL A 176 -16.13 7.16 -6.20
N PRO A 177 -16.68 6.35 -7.14
CA PRO A 177 -18.04 6.51 -7.62
C PRO A 177 -19.06 6.31 -6.50
N GLN A 178 -20.12 7.13 -6.47
CA GLN A 178 -21.21 6.98 -5.51
C GLN A 178 -22.19 5.91 -6.00
N GLU A 179 -21.73 4.66 -6.01
CA GLU A 179 -22.50 3.47 -6.39
C GLU A 179 -22.92 2.70 -5.12
N PRO A 180 -24.14 2.12 -5.09
CA PRO A 180 -24.57 1.28 -3.99
C PRO A 180 -23.76 -0.02 -3.92
N SER A 181 -23.67 -0.60 -2.73
CA SER A 181 -22.95 -1.87 -2.55
C SER A 181 -23.85 -3.09 -2.80
N ASP A 182 -23.26 -4.12 -3.41
CA ASP A 182 -23.89 -5.44 -3.55
C ASP A 182 -23.92 -6.21 -2.21
N PHE A 183 -23.10 -5.82 -1.24
CA PHE A 183 -23.13 -6.42 0.10
C PHE A 183 -24.32 -5.89 0.89
N SER A 184 -25.14 -6.81 1.38
CA SER A 184 -26.38 -6.51 2.10
C SER A 184 -26.15 -5.69 3.38
N ASP A 185 -25.05 -5.94 4.08
CA ASP A 185 -24.65 -5.29 5.33
C ASP A 185 -23.81 -4.01 5.14
N ALA A 186 -23.52 -3.63 3.89
CA ALA A 186 -22.89 -2.36 3.55
C ALA A 186 -23.91 -1.27 3.16
N LYS A 187 -25.16 -1.65 2.86
CA LYS A 187 -26.21 -0.71 2.43
C LYS A 187 -26.53 0.31 3.53
N GLY A 188 -26.48 1.59 3.20
CA GLY A 188 -26.69 2.69 4.16
C GLY A 188 -25.50 2.95 5.10
N HIS A 189 -24.39 2.22 4.94
CA HIS A 189 -23.17 2.48 5.69
C HIS A 189 -22.50 3.78 5.21
N ALA A 190 -21.88 4.54 6.12
CA ALA A 190 -21.24 5.82 5.78
C ALA A 190 -20.12 5.71 4.72
N PHE A 191 -19.58 4.51 4.52
CA PHE A 191 -18.54 4.18 3.54
C PHE A 191 -18.99 3.14 2.51
N GLU A 192 -20.31 3.05 2.24
CA GLU A 192 -20.88 2.11 1.27
C GLU A 192 -20.20 2.20 -0.10
N ALA A 193 -20.04 3.42 -0.61
CA ALA A 193 -19.40 3.67 -1.91
C ALA A 193 -17.94 3.16 -1.97
N ASP A 194 -17.18 3.34 -0.90
CA ASP A 194 -15.80 2.82 -0.80
C ASP A 194 -15.79 1.28 -0.84
N ILE A 195 -16.74 0.64 -0.15
CA ILE A 195 -16.86 -0.83 -0.14
C ILE A 195 -17.24 -1.35 -1.52
N ALA A 196 -18.23 -0.74 -2.17
CA ALA A 196 -18.66 -1.10 -3.53
C ALA A 196 -17.51 -0.96 -4.54
N TYR A 197 -16.80 0.16 -4.48
CA TYR A 197 -15.66 0.42 -5.36
C TYR A 197 -14.49 -0.55 -5.12
N ALA A 198 -14.20 -0.89 -3.85
CA ALA A 198 -13.18 -1.90 -3.53
C ALA A 198 -13.52 -3.28 -4.08
N ALA A 199 -14.80 -3.68 -4.05
CA ALA A 199 -15.25 -4.94 -4.63
C ALA A 199 -15.10 -4.94 -6.16
N LYS A 200 -15.49 -3.85 -6.82
CA LYS A 200 -15.33 -3.66 -8.27
C LYS A 200 -13.87 -3.73 -8.72
N LEU A 201 -12.94 -3.24 -7.90
CA LEU A 201 -11.49 -3.34 -8.15
C LEU A 201 -10.88 -4.69 -7.76
N GLY A 202 -11.65 -5.62 -7.17
CA GLY A 202 -11.14 -6.90 -6.69
C GLY A 202 -10.22 -6.80 -5.47
N ILE A 203 -10.25 -5.68 -4.73
CA ILE A 203 -9.48 -5.50 -3.49
C ILE A 203 -10.10 -6.34 -2.35
N VAL A 204 -11.42 -6.50 -2.38
CA VAL A 204 -12.20 -7.31 -1.43
C VAL A 204 -13.25 -8.13 -2.17
N SER A 205 -13.58 -9.32 -1.66
CA SER A 205 -14.61 -10.21 -2.22
C SER A 205 -15.84 -10.38 -1.32
N GLY A 206 -15.78 -9.92 -0.07
CA GLY A 206 -16.80 -10.21 0.94
C GLY A 206 -16.58 -11.55 1.64
N ASP A 207 -17.59 -11.99 2.38
CA ASP A 207 -17.57 -13.28 3.07
C ASP A 207 -17.98 -14.40 2.13
N GLU A 208 -17.30 -15.53 2.27
CA GLU A 208 -17.64 -16.80 1.63
C GLU A 208 -18.11 -17.79 2.70
N ASP A 209 -18.92 -18.77 2.29
CA ASP A 209 -19.23 -19.94 3.11
C ASP A 209 -18.06 -20.95 3.10
N ALA A 210 -18.25 -22.10 3.77
CA ALA A 210 -17.22 -23.13 3.86
C ALA A 210 -16.87 -23.76 2.49
N ASP A 211 -17.77 -23.65 1.51
CA ASP A 211 -17.62 -24.19 0.17
C ASP A 211 -17.07 -23.13 -0.82
N GLY A 212 -16.80 -21.91 -0.34
CA GLY A 212 -16.30 -20.79 -1.14
C GLY A 212 -17.39 -20.01 -1.86
N ASN A 213 -18.67 -20.22 -1.56
CA ASN A 213 -19.74 -19.45 -2.19
C ASN A 213 -19.90 -18.08 -1.51
N PRO A 214 -20.10 -16.99 -2.28
CA PRO A 214 -20.32 -15.67 -1.69
C PRO A 214 -21.58 -15.61 -0.83
N LYS A 215 -21.44 -15.13 0.42
CA LYS A 215 -22.57 -14.92 1.35
C LYS A 215 -23.28 -13.58 1.13
N GLY A 216 -22.70 -12.67 0.37
CA GLY A 216 -23.24 -11.32 0.15
C GLY A 216 -23.13 -10.39 1.37
N THR A 217 -22.18 -10.66 2.28
CA THR A 217 -21.84 -9.80 3.42
C THR A 217 -20.37 -9.37 3.39
N PHE A 218 -20.05 -8.22 3.98
CA PHE A 218 -18.70 -7.64 4.00
C PHE A 218 -18.15 -7.39 5.42
N ARG A 219 -19.04 -7.18 6.39
CA ARG A 219 -18.78 -6.84 7.80
C ARG A 219 -18.02 -5.52 7.97
N PRO A 220 -18.58 -4.38 7.51
CA PRO A 220 -17.83 -3.12 7.40
C PRO A 220 -17.20 -2.62 8.70
N ASN A 221 -17.80 -2.94 9.85
CA ASN A 221 -17.38 -2.50 11.18
C ASN A 221 -16.38 -3.45 11.88
N ASP A 222 -16.19 -4.66 11.35
CA ASP A 222 -15.25 -5.64 11.93
C ASP A 222 -13.82 -5.12 11.86
N LYS A 223 -13.02 -5.48 12.87
CA LYS A 223 -11.61 -5.09 12.92
C LYS A 223 -10.79 -5.91 11.94
N VAL A 224 -9.84 -5.24 11.30
CA VAL A 224 -8.91 -5.85 10.35
C VAL A 224 -7.67 -6.31 11.10
N ASN A 225 -7.18 -7.51 10.77
CA ASN A 225 -5.87 -7.96 11.20
C ASN A 225 -4.76 -7.54 10.23
N ARG A 226 -3.51 -7.67 10.65
CA ARG A 226 -2.35 -7.25 9.85
C ARG A 226 -2.22 -7.98 8.51
N ALA A 227 -2.59 -9.26 8.44
CA ALA A 227 -2.59 -10.04 7.19
C ALA A 227 -3.63 -9.52 6.18
N GLU A 228 -4.85 -9.26 6.64
CA GLU A 228 -5.92 -8.70 5.81
C GLU A 228 -5.56 -7.31 5.29
N ALA A 229 -5.03 -6.44 6.16
CA ALA A 229 -4.56 -5.11 5.75
C ALA A 229 -3.45 -5.19 4.69
N ALA A 230 -2.48 -6.10 4.86
CA ALA A 230 -1.42 -6.33 3.88
C ALA A 230 -1.99 -6.76 2.51
N LYS A 231 -2.98 -7.67 2.49
CA LYS A 231 -3.67 -8.08 1.26
C LYS A 231 -4.38 -6.90 0.58
N MET A 232 -5.18 -6.14 1.33
CA MET A 232 -5.92 -4.99 0.78
C MET A 232 -4.97 -3.94 0.16
N ILE A 233 -3.87 -3.62 0.85
CA ILE A 233 -2.87 -2.66 0.36
C ILE A 233 -2.15 -3.21 -0.88
N TYR A 234 -1.74 -4.48 -0.86
CA TYR A 234 -1.12 -5.11 -2.02
C TYR A 234 -2.02 -5.01 -3.26
N LEU A 235 -3.28 -5.42 -3.12
CA LEU A 235 -4.24 -5.44 -4.22
C LEU A 235 -4.52 -4.03 -4.74
N LYS A 236 -4.59 -3.03 -3.86
CA LYS A 236 -4.70 -1.64 -4.31
C LYS A 236 -3.48 -1.16 -5.10
N VAL A 237 -2.27 -1.45 -4.63
CA VAL A 237 -1.03 -1.11 -5.36
C VAL A 237 -1.05 -1.78 -6.74
N ALA A 238 -1.42 -3.06 -6.82
CA ALA A 238 -1.54 -3.79 -8.08
C ALA A 238 -2.57 -3.14 -9.01
N ALA A 239 -3.76 -2.80 -8.51
CA ALA A 239 -4.81 -2.13 -9.28
C ALA A 239 -4.35 -0.75 -9.80
N ALA A 240 -3.63 0.03 -8.98
CA ALA A 240 -3.10 1.33 -9.39
C ALA A 240 -2.05 1.20 -10.51
N VAL A 241 -1.17 0.19 -10.43
CA VAL A 241 -0.18 -0.11 -11.47
C VAL A 241 -0.87 -0.53 -12.77
N ALA A 242 -1.90 -1.38 -12.69
CA ALA A 242 -2.67 -1.82 -13.85
C ALA A 242 -3.40 -0.65 -14.53
N LYS A 243 -4.03 0.24 -13.75
CA LYS A 243 -4.71 1.44 -14.27
C LYS A 243 -3.76 2.35 -15.05
N LYS A 244 -2.61 2.69 -14.46
CA LYS A 244 -1.59 3.53 -15.11
C LYS A 244 -1.11 2.94 -16.43
N LYS A 245 -0.98 1.62 -16.50
CA LYS A 245 -0.61 0.91 -17.73
C LYS A 245 -1.67 1.05 -18.82
N ALA A 246 -2.96 0.94 -18.48
CA ALA A 246 -4.04 1.09 -19.45
C ALA A 246 -4.11 2.53 -20.01
N GLU A 247 -3.86 3.54 -19.16
CA GLU A 247 -3.80 4.94 -19.58
C GLU A 247 -2.62 5.22 -20.52
N GLU A 248 -1.44 4.63 -20.25
CA GLU A 248 -0.25 4.74 -21.11
C GLU A 248 -0.45 4.03 -22.46
N GLY A 249 -1.06 2.84 -22.47
CA GLY A 249 -1.33 2.09 -23.72
C GLY A 249 -2.31 2.81 -24.67
N ASN A 250 -3.36 3.44 -24.12
CA ASN A 250 -4.32 4.21 -24.92
C ASN A 250 -3.72 5.51 -25.49
N ALA A 251 -2.67 6.06 -24.88
CA ALA A 251 -2.01 7.28 -25.36
C ALA A 251 -1.11 7.02 -26.59
N GLU A 252 -0.58 5.80 -26.74
CA GLU A 252 0.27 5.42 -27.88
C GLU A 252 -0.54 5.03 -29.14
N GLU A 253 -1.77 4.54 -28.99
CA GLU A 253 -2.66 4.24 -30.14
C GLU A 253 -3.30 5.50 -30.75
N GLY A 254 -3.37 6.60 -30.00
CA GLY A 254 -3.97 7.87 -30.45
C GLY A 254 -3.05 8.79 -31.27
N THR A 255 -1.77 8.45 -31.46
CA THR A 255 -0.78 9.32 -32.14
C THR A 255 -0.49 8.97 -33.60
N TRP A 256 -1.13 7.93 -34.18
CA TRP A 256 -0.98 7.56 -35.61
C TRP A 256 -2.19 7.93 -36.49
N GLY A 257 -2.99 8.89 -36.07
CA GLY A 257 -4.18 9.34 -36.79
C GLY A 257 -4.18 10.82 -37.17
N ILE A 258 -3.13 11.32 -37.84
CA ILE A 258 -3.16 12.55 -38.66
C ILE A 258 -2.24 12.37 -39.87
#